data_AF-A0A661B9R9-F1
#
_entry.id   AF-A0A661B9R9-F1
#
_cell.length_a   1.000
_cell.length_b   1.000
_cell.length_c   1.000
_cell.angle_alpha   90.00
_cell.angle_beta   90.00
_cell.angle_gamma   90.00
#
_symmetry.space_group_name_H-M   'P 1'
#
loop_
_entity.id
_entity.type
_entity.pdbx_description
1 polymer ?
#
loop_
_entity_poly.entity_id
_entity_poly.type
_entity_poly.pdbx_seq_one_letter_code
_entity_poly.pdbx_strand_id
1 'polypeptide(L)'
;MSNRSKKSDSNHPAKFNKKQGAYLQALSSYSGPIPHPDILAHYDEIYQGAAKIIIDRAEKQLDHRVDMEKSVVKSNILNEKLGIISAFLIALAFGYIAYRCAIAGHDWPASIIGKTDVVGLVATFINGGGRNIKELSQKRNAE
;
A
#
# COMPACT_ATOMS: atom_id res chain seq x y z
N MET A 1 2.01 72.13 29.00
CA MET A 1 1.02 71.19 29.55
C MET A 1 0.92 69.98 28.62
N SER A 2 1.01 68.77 29.20
CA SER A 2 0.50 67.46 28.75
C SER A 2 0.92 66.95 27.33
N ASN A 3 1.80 65.96 27.16
CA ASN A 3 1.81 64.54 27.59
C ASN A 3 1.08 63.57 26.62
N ARG A 4 1.68 62.36 26.52
CA ARG A 4 1.38 61.11 25.78
C ARG A 4 1.92 61.08 24.35
N SER A 5 2.66 60.06 23.90
CA SER A 5 2.75 58.63 24.23
C SER A 5 3.96 58.11 23.43
N LYS A 6 4.80 57.12 23.76
CA LYS A 6 4.82 55.96 24.66
C LYS A 6 6.28 55.42 24.54
N LYS A 7 6.89 54.97 25.65
CA LYS A 7 7.28 53.55 25.90
C LYS A 7 8.29 52.98 24.87
N SER A 8 9.52 52.61 25.23
CA SER A 8 9.97 51.53 26.13
C SER A 8 10.75 50.54 25.28
N ASP A 9 11.97 50.26 25.73
CA ASP A 9 12.68 48.99 25.59
C ASP A 9 13.00 48.52 24.17
N SER A 10 14.09 47.84 23.86
CA SER A 10 15.33 47.46 24.51
C SER A 10 16.07 46.69 23.41
N ASN A 11 17.40 46.66 23.46
CA ASN A 11 18.23 45.60 22.88
C ASN A 11 18.01 45.27 21.39
N HIS A 12 18.70 46.01 20.51
CA HIS A 12 18.98 45.50 19.16
C HIS A 12 20.09 44.44 19.25
N PRO A 13 19.83 43.18 18.84
CA PRO A 13 20.75 42.07 19.03
C PRO A 13 21.95 42.14 18.10
N ALA A 14 23.06 41.60 18.60
CA ALA A 14 24.32 41.40 17.90
C ALA A 14 24.11 40.86 16.48
N LYS A 15 24.80 41.48 15.52
CA LYS A 15 24.83 41.08 14.11
C LYS A 15 25.39 39.66 13.99
N PHE A 16 24.51 38.67 13.84
CA PHE A 16 24.91 37.31 13.51
C PHE A 16 25.51 37.28 12.09
N ASN A 17 26.81 37.00 12.03
CA ASN A 17 27.58 36.91 10.80
C ASN A 17 27.18 35.65 10.02
N LYS A 18 26.64 35.85 8.81
CA LYS A 18 26.10 34.85 7.87
C LYS A 18 27.13 33.80 7.37
N LYS A 19 28.33 33.73 7.95
CA LYS A 19 29.43 32.88 7.50
C LYS A 19 29.71 31.62 8.34
N GLN A 20 28.94 31.33 9.40
CA GLN A 20 29.23 30.19 10.29
C GLN A 20 28.20 29.05 10.32
N GLY A 21 27.10 29.14 9.53
CA GLY A 21 26.10 28.05 9.46
C GLY A 21 26.34 27.02 8.35
N ALA A 22 27.44 27.13 7.60
CA ALA A 22 27.67 26.40 6.35
C ALA A 22 28.89 25.45 6.39
N TYR A 23 29.41 25.12 7.57
CA TYR A 23 30.43 24.08 7.69
C TYR A 23 29.75 22.71 7.88
N LEU A 24 29.58 22.03 6.74
CA LEU A 24 29.65 20.56 6.58
C LEU A 24 28.47 19.71 7.06
N GLN A 25 27.25 20.05 6.63
CA GLN A 25 26.30 19.00 6.25
C GLN A 25 26.65 18.49 4.85
N ALA A 26 27.70 17.68 4.73
CA ALA A 26 27.80 16.76 3.59
C ALA A 26 26.77 15.65 3.84
N LEU A 27 25.50 15.95 3.58
CA LEU A 27 24.40 14.99 3.55
C LEU A 27 24.62 14.06 2.36
N SER A 28 25.53 13.09 2.47
CA SER A 28 25.51 11.92 1.57
C SER A 28 24.33 11.05 2.02
N SER A 29 23.10 11.44 1.66
CA SER A 29 21.94 10.58 1.86
C SER A 29 21.96 9.51 0.78
N TYR A 30 22.65 8.41 1.07
CA TYR A 30 22.54 7.23 0.22
C TYR A 30 21.31 6.44 0.65
N SER A 31 20.36 6.25 -0.27
CA SER A 31 19.16 5.45 -0.05
C SER A 31 19.26 4.19 -0.90
N GLY A 32 19.44 3.07 -0.23
CA GLY A 32 19.54 1.75 -0.85
C GLY A 32 19.72 0.69 0.23
N PRO A 33 19.44 -0.58 -0.08
CA PRO A 33 19.54 -1.67 0.90
C PRO A 33 20.98 -1.93 1.36
N ILE A 34 21.98 -1.50 0.57
CA ILE A 34 23.42 -1.72 0.82
C ILE A 34 24.09 -0.35 0.90
N PRO A 35 24.84 0.00 1.97
CA PRO A 35 25.54 1.27 2.06
C PRO A 35 26.65 1.41 1.01
N HIS A 36 27.10 2.64 0.74
CA HIS A 36 28.15 2.91 -0.25
C HIS A 36 29.42 2.08 0.03
N PRO A 37 30.13 1.57 -1.00
CA PRO A 37 31.33 0.75 -0.82
C PRO A 37 32.37 1.37 0.13
N ASP A 38 32.58 2.69 0.04
CA ASP A 38 33.52 3.42 0.92
C ASP A 38 33.11 3.35 2.40
N ILE A 39 31.80 3.41 2.68
CA ILE A 39 31.27 3.29 4.05
C ILE A 39 31.43 1.85 4.55
N LEU A 40 31.17 0.86 3.68
CA LEU A 40 31.38 -0.56 4.01
C LEU A 40 32.84 -0.86 4.33
N ALA A 41 33.79 -0.28 3.57
CA ALA A 41 35.21 -0.41 3.82
C ALA A 41 35.59 0.14 5.20
N HIS A 42 35.08 1.32 5.57
CA HIS A 42 35.30 1.88 6.91
C HIS A 42 34.69 1.03 8.04
N TYR A 43 33.54 0.39 7.82
CA TYR A 43 33.00 -0.55 8.81
C TYR A 43 33.92 -1.77 8.99
N ASP A 44 34.51 -2.28 7.90
CA ASP A 44 35.44 -3.41 7.94
C ASP A 44 36.78 -3.06 8.61
N GLU A 45 37.24 -1.81 8.45
CA GLU A 45 38.40 -1.27 9.16
C GLU A 45 38.19 -1.19 10.68
N ILE A 46 36.97 -0.87 11.13
CA ILE A 46 36.61 -0.80 12.56
C ILE A 46 36.41 -2.21 13.13
N TYR A 47 35.75 -3.09 12.37
CA TYR A 47 35.48 -4.46 12.77
C TYR A 47 35.60 -5.38 11.55
N GLN A 48 36.63 -6.22 11.56
CA GLN A 48 36.93 -7.11 10.45
C GLN A 48 35.74 -8.04 10.14
N GLY A 49 35.25 -8.00 8.90
CA GLY A 49 34.09 -8.77 8.43
C GLY A 49 32.74 -8.07 8.63
N ALA A 50 32.70 -6.83 9.16
CA ALA A 50 31.47 -6.05 9.29
C ALA A 50 30.78 -5.83 7.95
N ALA A 51 31.54 -5.57 6.88
CA ALA A 51 30.97 -5.32 5.57
C ALA A 51 30.14 -6.51 5.07
N LYS A 52 30.67 -7.73 5.23
CA LYS A 52 29.98 -8.97 4.87
C LYS A 52 28.70 -9.17 5.68
N ILE A 53 28.74 -8.91 6.99
CA ILE A 53 27.55 -9.04 7.86
C ILE A 53 26.45 -8.06 7.41
N ILE A 54 26.80 -6.84 7.03
CA ILE A 54 25.83 -5.84 6.56
C ILE A 54 25.19 -6.29 5.25
N ILE A 55 26.00 -6.78 4.30
CA ILE A 55 25.52 -7.31 3.01
C ILE A 55 24.59 -8.51 3.23
N ASP A 56 25.02 -9.51 4.03
CA ASP A 56 24.22 -10.70 4.33
C ASP A 56 22.88 -10.35 5.00
N ARG A 57 22.88 -9.34 5.89
CA ARG A 57 21.65 -8.87 6.54
C ARG A 57 20.73 -8.15 5.57
N ALA A 58 21.28 -7.34 4.67
CA ALA A 58 20.51 -6.66 3.63
C ALA A 58 19.88 -7.65 2.65
N GLU A 59 20.62 -8.68 2.23
CA GLU A 59 20.12 -9.75 1.36
C GLU A 59 18.98 -10.53 2.04
N LYS A 60 19.16 -10.95 3.30
CA LYS A 60 18.09 -11.63 4.06
C LYS A 60 16.82 -10.77 4.21
N GLN A 61 16.98 -9.45 4.35
CA GLN A 61 15.84 -8.54 4.43
C GLN A 61 15.12 -8.41 3.10
N LEU A 62 15.85 -8.43 1.98
CA LEU A 62 15.29 -8.47 0.64
C LEU A 62 14.54 -9.78 0.39
N ASP A 63 15.14 -10.92 0.74
CA ASP A 63 14.49 -12.23 0.63
C ASP A 63 13.20 -12.29 1.45
N HIS A 64 13.24 -11.81 2.70
CA HIS A 64 12.05 -11.73 3.55
C HIS A 64 10.96 -10.87 2.92
N ARG A 65 11.32 -9.72 2.34
CA ARG A 65 10.37 -8.85 1.63
C ARG A 65 9.77 -9.55 0.42
N VAL A 66 10.60 -10.19 -0.41
CA VAL A 66 10.15 -10.93 -1.60
C VAL A 66 9.20 -12.06 -1.19
N ASP A 67 9.48 -12.77 -0.11
CA ASP A 67 8.62 -13.84 0.36
C ASP A 67 7.31 -13.34 0.95
N MET A 68 7.33 -12.20 1.66
CA MET A 68 6.10 -11.51 2.07
C MET A 68 5.27 -11.10 0.87
N GLU A 69 5.87 -10.46 -0.14
CA GLU A 69 5.18 -10.06 -1.38
C GLU A 69 4.55 -11.27 -2.09
N LYS A 70 5.28 -12.39 -2.22
CA LYS A 70 4.73 -13.65 -2.75
C LYS A 70 3.57 -14.17 -1.92
N SER A 71 3.67 -14.15 -0.60
CA SER A 71 2.62 -14.65 0.31
C SER A 71 1.34 -13.82 0.21
N VAL A 72 1.47 -12.50 0.09
CA VAL A 72 0.37 -11.57 -0.08
C VAL A 72 -0.31 -11.80 -1.41
N VAL A 73 0.45 -11.91 -2.51
CA VAL A 73 -0.10 -12.21 -3.84
C VAL A 73 -0.85 -13.55 -3.84
N LYS A 74 -0.25 -14.61 -3.27
CA LYS A 74 -0.91 -15.93 -3.15
C LYS A 74 -2.20 -15.85 -2.35
N SER A 75 -2.17 -15.17 -1.20
CA SER A 75 -3.35 -15.02 -0.33
C SER A 75 -4.45 -14.24 -1.04
N ASN A 76 -4.10 -13.18 -1.78
CA ASN A 76 -5.06 -12.39 -2.53
C ASN A 76 -5.75 -13.23 -3.64
N ILE A 77 -4.98 -14.02 -4.37
CA ILE A 77 -5.51 -14.95 -5.39
C ILE A 77 -6.45 -15.98 -4.76
N LEU A 78 -6.08 -16.56 -3.61
CA LEU A 78 -6.92 -17.52 -2.92
C LEU A 78 -8.23 -16.89 -2.42
N ASN A 79 -8.16 -15.71 -1.82
CA ASN A 79 -9.34 -14.98 -1.35
C ASN A 79 -10.27 -14.59 -2.50
N GLU A 80 -9.72 -14.16 -3.64
CA GLU A 80 -10.50 -13.86 -4.85
C GLU A 80 -11.21 -15.11 -5.37
N LYS A 81 -10.49 -16.23 -5.48
CA LYS A 81 -11.06 -17.52 -5.90
C LYS A 81 -12.14 -18.02 -4.95
N LEU A 82 -11.91 -17.96 -3.64
CA LEU A 82 -12.89 -18.35 -2.62
C LEU A 82 -14.14 -17.46 -2.68
N GLY A 83 -13.98 -16.16 -2.94
CA GLY A 83 -15.10 -15.24 -3.15
C GLY A 83 -15.95 -15.61 -4.36
N ILE A 84 -15.31 -15.91 -5.50
CA ILE A 84 -16.02 -16.31 -6.71
C ILE A 84 -16.72 -17.67 -6.52
N ILE A 85 -16.04 -18.64 -5.91
CA ILE A 85 -16.62 -19.97 -5.65
C ILE A 85 -17.81 -19.87 -4.69
N SER A 86 -17.70 -19.10 -3.61
CA SER A 86 -18.83 -18.90 -2.68
C SER A 86 -20.02 -18.20 -3.33
N ALA A 87 -19.78 -17.18 -4.17
CA ALA A 87 -20.84 -16.53 -4.95
C ALA A 87 -21.51 -17.51 -5.94
N PHE A 88 -20.73 -18.37 -6.59
CA PHE A 88 -21.26 -19.41 -7.47
C PHE A 88 -22.13 -20.43 -6.71
N LEU A 89 -21.71 -20.88 -5.53
CA LEU A 89 -22.49 -21.79 -4.69
C LEU A 89 -23.80 -21.16 -4.22
N ILE A 90 -23.78 -19.89 -3.83
CA ILE A 90 -24.99 -19.14 -3.45
C ILE A 90 -25.94 -19.05 -4.66
N ALA A 91 -25.43 -18.71 -5.84
CA ALA A 91 -26.25 -18.63 -7.05
C ALA A 91 -26.89 -19.98 -7.42
N LEU A 92 -26.18 -21.10 -7.25
CA LEU A 92 -26.75 -22.43 -7.44
C LEU A 92 -27.86 -22.73 -6.43
N ALA A 93 -27.67 -22.37 -5.16
CA ALA A 93 -28.67 -22.59 -4.11
C ALA A 93 -29.96 -21.78 -4.37
N PHE A 94 -29.84 -20.50 -4.67
CA PHE A 94 -30.98 -19.64 -4.99
C PHE A 94 -31.64 -20.02 -6.32
N GLY A 95 -30.86 -20.37 -7.33
CA GLY A 95 -31.36 -20.90 -8.60
C GLY A 95 -32.18 -22.19 -8.41
N TYR A 96 -31.73 -23.10 -7.54
CA TYR A 96 -32.48 -24.31 -7.21
C TYR A 96 -33.80 -24.02 -6.48
N ILE A 97 -33.78 -23.06 -5.53
CA ILE A 97 -35.00 -22.61 -4.84
C ILE A 97 -35.98 -21.97 -5.83
N ALA A 98 -35.49 -21.12 -6.74
CA ALA A 98 -36.30 -20.49 -7.77
C ALA A 98 -36.93 -21.53 -8.71
N TYR A 99 -36.15 -22.53 -9.14
CA TYR A 99 -36.64 -23.66 -9.94
C TYR A 99 -37.75 -24.45 -9.23
N ARG A 100 -37.56 -24.76 -7.94
CA ARG A 100 -38.56 -25.43 -7.11
C ARG A 100 -39.83 -24.58 -6.93
N CYS A 101 -39.70 -23.26 -6.85
CA CYS A 101 -40.81 -22.32 -6.70
C CYS A 101 -41.62 -22.18 -8.00
N ALA A 102 -40.95 -22.16 -9.16
CA ALA A 102 -41.57 -22.13 -10.47
C ALA A 102 -42.45 -23.37 -10.72
N ILE A 103 -41.94 -24.57 -10.38
CA ILE A 103 -42.72 -25.82 -10.51
C ILE A 103 -43.92 -25.86 -9.55
N ALA A 104 -43.85 -25.16 -8.41
CA ALA A 104 -44.96 -25.06 -7.46
C ALA A 104 -46.08 -24.09 -7.91
N GLY A 105 -45.95 -23.45 -9.09
CA GLY A 105 -46.96 -22.53 -9.64
C GLY A 105 -46.89 -21.11 -9.06
N HIS A 106 -45.84 -20.77 -8.30
CA HIS A 106 -45.61 -19.43 -7.80
C HIS A 106 -44.72 -18.64 -8.78
N ASP A 107 -45.31 -18.24 -9.92
CA ASP A 107 -44.59 -17.58 -11.02
C ASP A 107 -43.99 -16.22 -10.63
N TRP A 108 -44.71 -15.44 -9.80
CA TRP A 108 -44.27 -14.11 -9.40
C TRP A 108 -42.98 -14.13 -8.54
N PRO A 109 -42.89 -14.90 -7.43
CA PRO A 109 -41.66 -15.05 -6.67
C PRO A 109 -40.49 -15.61 -7.48
N ALA A 110 -40.74 -16.65 -8.30
CA ALA A 110 -39.70 -17.28 -9.11
C ALA A 110 -39.09 -16.30 -10.12
N SER A 111 -39.92 -15.44 -10.73
CA SER A 111 -39.46 -14.47 -11.72
C SER A 111 -38.64 -13.32 -11.13
N ILE A 112 -38.92 -12.91 -9.88
CA ILE A 112 -38.11 -11.87 -9.19
C ILE A 112 -36.76 -12.44 -8.79
N ILE A 113 -36.73 -13.64 -8.19
CA ILE A 113 -35.50 -14.27 -7.73
C ILE A 113 -34.59 -14.56 -8.92
N GLY A 114 -35.12 -15.18 -9.99
CA GLY A 114 -34.34 -15.50 -11.18
C GLY A 114 -33.73 -14.28 -11.88
N LYS A 115 -34.47 -13.17 -12.00
CA LYS A 115 -33.93 -11.93 -12.58
C LYS A 115 -32.82 -11.32 -11.70
N THR A 116 -33.01 -11.33 -10.38
CA THR A 116 -32.05 -10.76 -9.44
C THR A 116 -30.75 -11.56 -9.42
N ASP A 117 -30.83 -12.89 -9.46
CA ASP A 117 -29.65 -13.77 -9.50
C ASP A 117 -28.80 -13.53 -10.76
N VAL A 118 -29.43 -13.41 -11.93
CA VAL A 118 -28.71 -13.18 -13.19
C VAL A 118 -28.01 -11.81 -13.17
N VAL A 119 -28.71 -10.75 -12.75
CA VAL A 119 -28.11 -9.41 -12.64
C VAL A 119 -26.96 -9.41 -11.62
N GLY A 120 -27.16 -10.07 -10.48
CA GLY A 120 -26.15 -10.23 -9.45
C GLY A 120 -24.89 -10.93 -9.98
N LEU A 121 -25.04 -12.04 -10.70
CA LEU A 121 -23.95 -12.78 -11.32
C LEU A 121 -23.18 -11.94 -12.35
N VAL A 122 -23.89 -11.25 -13.24
CA VAL A 122 -23.26 -10.37 -14.24
C VAL A 122 -22.46 -9.27 -13.54
N ALA A 123 -23.01 -8.67 -12.47
CA ALA A 123 -22.32 -7.65 -11.69
C ALA A 123 -21.05 -8.20 -11.01
N THR A 124 -21.09 -9.40 -10.41
CA THR A 124 -19.90 -10.03 -9.82
C THR A 124 -18.83 -10.38 -10.86
N PHE A 125 -19.21 -10.86 -12.05
CA PHE A 125 -18.26 -11.13 -13.12
C PHE A 125 -17.58 -9.84 -13.64
N ILE A 126 -18.34 -8.77 -13.84
CA ILE A 126 -17.79 -7.47 -14.28
C ILE A 126 -16.87 -6.87 -13.21
N ASN A 127 -17.30 -6.84 -11.95
CA ASN A 127 -16.48 -6.28 -10.87
C ASN A 127 -15.28 -7.15 -10.50
N GLY A 128 -15.36 -8.48 -10.68
CA GLY A 128 -14.23 -9.39 -10.49
C GLY A 128 -13.10 -9.12 -11.47
N GLY A 129 -13.41 -8.94 -12.76
CA GLY A 129 -12.39 -8.66 -13.78
C GLY A 129 -11.74 -7.27 -13.69
N GLY A 130 -12.46 -6.27 -13.15
CA GLY A 130 -12.03 -4.87 -13.15
C GLY A 130 -11.04 -4.46 -12.05
N ARG A 131 -10.87 -5.26 -10.99
CA ARG A 131 -9.99 -4.88 -9.86
C ARG A 131 -8.52 -4.78 -10.26
N ASN A 132 -8.06 -5.67 -11.14
CA ASN A 132 -6.69 -5.64 -11.65
C ASN A 132 -6.40 -4.41 -12.53
N ILE A 133 -7.40 -3.91 -13.28
CA ILE A 133 -7.23 -2.73 -14.14
C ILE A 133 -7.25 -1.42 -13.35
N LYS A 134 -8.06 -1.33 -12.28
CA LYS A 134 -8.08 -0.15 -11.41
C LYS A 134 -6.75 0.04 -10.69
N GLU A 135 -6.16 -1.02 -10.13
CA GLU A 135 -4.84 -0.94 -9.51
C GLU A 135 -3.74 -0.51 -10.51
N LEU A 136 -3.78 -1.01 -11.74
CA LEU A 136 -2.84 -0.61 -12.80
C LEU A 136 -3.02 0.85 -13.23
N SER A 137 -4.27 1.34 -13.30
CA SER A 137 -4.55 2.74 -13.64
C SER A 137 -4.13 3.71 -12.55
N GLN A 138 -4.28 3.31 -11.28
CA GLN A 138 -3.93 4.16 -10.14
C GLN A 138 -2.41 4.24 -9.95
N LYS A 139 -1.67 3.15 -10.22
CA LYS A 139 -0.21 3.16 -10.27
C LYS A 139 0.33 4.04 -11.40
N ARG A 140 -0.27 3.96 -12.60
CA ARG A 140 0.11 4.78 -13.76
C ARG A 140 -0.11 6.28 -13.57
N ASN A 141 -1.14 6.68 -12.81
CA ASN A 141 -1.45 8.08 -12.57
C ASN A 141 -0.75 8.66 -11.32
N ALA A 142 -0.06 7.82 -10.55
CA ALA A 142 0.69 8.20 -9.36
C ALA A 142 2.21 8.34 -9.62
N GLU A 143 2.65 8.01 -10.84
CA GLU A 143 3.98 8.29 -11.40
C GLU A 143 3.94 9.57 -12.25
#